data_AF-F3GQI0-F1
#
_entry.id   AF-F3GQI0-F1
#
_cell.length_a   1.000
_cell.length_b   1.000
_cell.length_c   1.000
_cell.angle_alpha   90.00
_cell.angle_beta   90.00
_cell.angle_gamma   90.00
#
_symmetry.space_group_name_H-M   'P 1'
#
loop_
_entity.id
_entity.type
_entity.pdbx_description
1 polymer ?
#
loop_
_entity_poly.entity_id
_entity_poly.type
_entity_poly.pdbx_seq_one_letter_code
_entity_poly.pdbx_strand_id
1 'polypeptide(L)' 'EVACIIVEPVAGNMNCVPPAPGYLQGLRDLCDEHGVVLIFDEVMTGFRV' A
#
# COMPACT_ATOMS: atom_id res chain seq x y z
N GLU A 1 15.33 10.14 -7.56
CA GLU A 1 14.20 10.61 -6.72
C GLU A 1 12.99 9.74 -6.98
N VAL A 2 12.17 9.47 -5.95
CA VAL A 2 10.94 8.68 -6.06
C VAL A 2 9.76 9.63 -5.80
N ALA A 3 8.77 9.66 -6.69
CA ALA A 3 7.61 10.55 -6.53
C ALA A 3 6.51 9.92 -5.66
N CYS A 4 6.23 8.63 -5.87
CA CYS A 4 5.18 7.92 -5.16
C CYS A 4 5.45 6.41 -5.02
N ILE A 5 4.75 5.78 -4.08
CA ILE A 5 4.53 4.34 -3.99
C ILE A 5 3.03 4.11 -4.16
N ILE A 6 2.64 3.26 -5.10
CA ILE A 6 1.26 2.80 -5.29
C ILE A 6 1.17 1.31 -4.96
N VAL A 7 0.16 0.90 -4.19
CA VAL A 7 0.02 -0.47 -3.70
C VAL A 7 -1.44 -0.85 -3.45
N GLU A 8 -1.84 -2.09 -3.76
CA GLU A 8 -3.07 -2.69 -3.25
C GLU A 8 -2.88 -3.04 -1.76
N PRO A 9 -3.68 -2.51 -0.81
CA PRO A 9 -3.45 -2.76 0.62
C PRO A 9 -3.64 -4.24 1.00
N VAL A 10 -4.48 -4.95 0.25
CA VAL A 10 -4.52 -6.42 0.17
C VAL A 10 -4.47 -6.75 -1.31
N ALA A 11 -3.44 -7.47 -1.77
CA ALA A 11 -3.36 -7.83 -3.17
C ALA A 11 -4.48 -8.82 -3.51
N GLY A 12 -5.26 -8.51 -4.53
CA GLY A 12 -6.33 -9.38 -5.04
C GLY A 12 -6.08 -9.86 -6.47
N ASN A 13 -5.24 -9.14 -7.24
CA ASN A 13 -4.97 -9.47 -8.65
C ASN A 13 -4.05 -10.67 -8.83
N MET A 14 -3.39 -11.12 -7.76
CA MET A 14 -2.55 -12.32 -7.71
C MET A 14 -3.07 -13.33 -6.69
N ASN A 15 -4.41 -13.47 -6.60
CA ASN A 15 -5.14 -14.11 -5.50
C ASN A 15 -5.13 -13.23 -4.23
N CYS A 16 -5.81 -13.66 -3.17
CA CYS A 16 -5.89 -12.93 -1.90
C CYS A 16 -4.58 -13.09 -1.11
N VAL A 17 -3.76 -12.04 -1.09
CA VAL A 17 -2.51 -12.00 -0.33
C VAL A 17 -2.54 -10.82 0.65
N PRO A 18 -2.87 -11.07 1.93
CA PRO A 18 -2.81 -10.06 2.98
C PRO A 18 -1.40 -9.53 3.21
N PRO A 19 -1.23 -8.28 3.64
CA PRO A 19 0.08 -7.72 3.95
C PRO A 19 0.69 -8.43 5.16
N ALA A 20 2.02 -8.58 5.15
CA ALA A 20 2.74 -9.03 6.33
C ALA A 20 2.58 -7.99 7.47
N PRO A 21 2.63 -8.41 8.75
CA PRO A 21 2.57 -7.49 9.88
C PRO A 21 3.61 -6.37 9.75
N GLY A 22 3.15 -5.12 9.85
CA GLY A 22 4.00 -3.93 9.75
C GLY A 22 4.37 -3.49 8.32
N TYR A 23 4.01 -4.25 7.28
CA TYR A 23 4.39 -3.90 5.90
C TYR A 23 3.81 -2.54 5.46
N LEU A 24 2.50 -2.33 5.60
CA LEU A 24 1.85 -1.06 5.23
C LEU A 24 2.31 0.11 6.10
N GLN A 25 2.60 -0.14 7.38
CA GLN A 25 3.17 0.87 8.28
C GLN A 25 4.58 1.27 7.84
N GLY A 26 5.42 0.29 7.47
CA GLY A 26 6.76 0.56 6.94
C GLY A 26 6.73 1.37 5.65
N LEU A 27 5.76 1.10 4.76
CA LEU A 27 5.55 1.94 3.57
C LEU A 27 5.17 3.38 3.95
N ARG A 28 4.29 3.56 4.93
CA ARG A 28 3.91 4.89 5.44
C ARG A 28 5.11 5.63 6.02
N ASP A 29 5.88 4.99 6.90
CA ASP A 29 7.03 5.58 7.57
C ASP A 29 8.09 6.02 6.55
N LEU A 30 8.40 5.18 5.56
CA LEU A 30 9.33 5.51 4.47
C LEU A 30 8.81 6.65 3.59
N CYS A 31 7.51 6.67 3.30
CA CYS A 31 6.91 7.76 2.54
C CYS A 31 6.97 9.09 3.29
N ASP A 32 6.78 9.09 4.62
CA ASP A 32 6.93 10.28 5.47
C ASP A 32 8.38 10.76 5.54
N GLU A 33 9.33 9.85 5.72
CA GLU A 33 10.76 10.17 5.79
C GLU A 33 11.28 10.81 4.49
N HIS A 34 10.84 10.30 3.35
CA HIS A 34 11.36 10.70 2.05
C HIS A 34 10.49 11.72 1.30
N GLY A 35 9.36 12.15 1.86
CA GLY A 35 8.43 13.07 1.17
C GLY A 35 7.78 12.44 -0.07
N VAL A 36 7.57 11.12 -0.06
CA VAL A 36 7.01 10.34 -1.17
C VAL A 36 5.49 10.19 -0.97
N VAL A 37 4.71 10.31 -2.04
CA VAL A 37 3.26 10.11 -1.96
C VAL A 37 2.95 8.61 -1.83
N LEU A 38 2.21 8.22 -0.81
CA LEU A 38 1.66 6.86 -0.68
C LEU A 38 0.24 6.83 -1.24
N ILE A 39 -0.01 5.94 -2.21
CA ILE A 39 -1.31 5.74 -2.86
C ILE A 39 -1.78 4.32 -2.59
N PHE A 40 -2.93 4.16 -1.95
CA PHE A 40 -3.62 2.87 -1.87
C PHE A 40 -4.57 2.72 -3.05
N ASP A 41 -4.34 1.68 -3.85
CA ASP A 41 -5.27 1.25 -4.89
C ASP A 41 -6.32 0.35 -4.26
N GLU A 42 -7.46 0.96 -3.94
CA GLU A 42 -8.58 0.30 -3.30
C GLU A 42 -9.70 -0.06 -4.28
N VAL A 43 -9.40 -0.19 -5.59
CA VAL A 43 -10.42 -0.59 -6.58
C VAL A 43 -11.12 -1.91 -6.18
N MET A 44 -10.39 -2.84 -5.57
CA MET A 44 -10.94 -4.10 -5.07
C MET A 44 -11.23 -4.14 -3.57
N THR A 45 -10.42 -3.45 -2.75
CA THR A 45 -10.54 -3.53 -1.28
C THR A 45 -11.55 -2.55 -0.71
N GLY A 46 -11.80 -1.43 -1.39
CA GLY A 46 -12.66 -0.35 -0.91
C GLY A 46 -14.07 -0.86 -0.61
N PHE A 47 -14.54 -0.63 0.62
CA PHE A 47 -15.85 -1.07 1.13
C PHE A 47 -16.09 -2.58 1.13
N ARG A 48 -15.04 -3.39 0.96
CA ARG A 48 -15.14 -4.85 0.83
C ARG A 48 -14.39 -5.64 1.91
N VAL A 49 -13.38 -5.03 2.51
CA VAL A 49 -12.48 -5.64 3.50
C VAL A 49 -12.83 -5.15 4.91
#